data_AF-A0AAJ6GVT0-F1
#
_entry.id   AF-A0AAJ6GVT0-F1
#
_cell.length_a   1.000
_cell.length_b   1.000
_cell.length_c   1.000
_cell.angle_alpha   90.00
_cell.angle_beta   90.00
_cell.angle_gamma   90.00
#
_symmetry.space_group_name_H-M   'P 1'
#
loop_
_entity.id
_entity.type
_entity.pdbx_description
1 polymer ?
#
loop_
_entity_poly.entity_id
_entity_poly.type
_entity_poly.pdbx_seq_one_letter_code
_entity_poly.pdbx_strand_id
1 'polypeptide(L)' 'MREDRIDRLTVSDQWKQRFKAITKAGGTPLPDFRSLPLAEGRGITFNWLAFLLAPFYFAAKELWRQAIV' A
#
# COMPACT_ATOMS: atom_id res chain seq x y z
N MET A 1 10.18 6.36 -19.14
CA MET A 1 11.46 6.60 -18.42
C MET A 1 11.51 6.09 -16.98
N ARG A 2 10.50 6.29 -16.10
CA ARG A 2 10.52 5.68 -14.74
C ARG A 2 10.01 4.22 -14.71
N GLU A 3 8.99 3.90 -15.52
CA GLU A 3 8.44 2.55 -15.62
C GLU A 3 9.46 1.54 -16.17
N ASP A 4 10.29 1.96 -17.14
CA ASP A 4 11.36 1.14 -17.72
C ASP A 4 12.42 0.71 -16.69
N ARG A 5 12.61 1.51 -15.62
CA ARG A 5 13.50 1.14 -14.50
C ARG A 5 12.84 0.12 -13.58
N ILE A 6 11.53 0.23 -13.38
CA ILE A 6 10.76 -0.70 -12.55
C ILE A 6 10.72 -2.09 -13.20
N ASP A 7 10.61 -2.15 -14.53
CA ASP A 7 10.56 -3.43 -15.26
C ASP A 7 11.85 -4.24 -15.17
N ARG A 8 12.99 -3.56 -14.98
CA ARG A 8 14.32 -4.18 -14.82
C ARG A 8 14.58 -4.70 -13.41
N LEU A 9 13.71 -4.42 -12.44
CA LEU A 9 13.88 -4.91 -11.08
C LEU A 9 13.68 -6.44 -11.02
N THR A 10 14.55 -7.13 -10.31
CA THR A 10 14.45 -8.57 -10.00
C THR A 10 13.48 -8.82 -8.84
N VAL A 11 12.27 -8.29 -8.97
CA VAL A 11 11.15 -8.50 -8.05
C VAL A 11 9.99 -9.13 -8.81
N SER A 12 9.01 -9.69 -8.08
CA SER A 12 7.82 -10.26 -8.70
C SER A 12 7.03 -9.22 -9.50
N ASP A 13 6.28 -9.65 -10.51
CA ASP A 13 5.47 -8.76 -11.34
C ASP A 13 4.41 -7.99 -10.53
N GLN A 14 3.91 -8.61 -9.46
CA GLN A 14 3.02 -7.95 -8.50
C GLN A 14 3.69 -6.72 -7.84
N TRP A 15 4.98 -6.83 -7.48
CA TRP A 15 5.74 -5.68 -6.96
C TRP A 15 5.99 -4.62 -8.01
N LYS A 16 6.29 -5.02 -9.25
CA LYS A 16 6.45 -4.08 -10.37
C LYS A 16 5.17 -3.29 -10.61
N GLN A 17 4.00 -3.95 -10.63
CA GLN A 17 2.71 -3.29 -10.78
C GLN A 17 2.45 -2.27 -9.66
N ARG A 18 2.75 -2.62 -8.40
CA ARG A 18 2.63 -1.68 -7.27
C ARG A 18 3.53 -0.47 -7.43
N PHE A 19 4.80 -0.66 -7.80
CA PHE A 19 5.73 0.45 -8.01
C PHE A 19 5.29 1.37 -9.16
N LYS A 20 4.73 0.81 -10.24
CA LYS A 20 4.14 1.61 -11.32
C LYS A 20 2.94 2.42 -10.82
N ALA A 21 2.04 1.79 -10.07
CA ALA A 21 0.88 2.48 -9.51
C ALA A 21 1.28 3.59 -8.51
N ILE A 22 2.28 3.36 -7.66
CA ILE A 22 2.83 4.39 -6.76
C ILE A 22 3.44 5.54 -7.56
N THR A 23 4.16 5.23 -8.66
CA THR A 23 4.76 6.25 -9.53
C THR A 23 3.67 7.09 -10.22
N LYS A 24 2.58 6.46 -10.67
CA LYS A 24 1.42 7.14 -11.27
C LYS A 24 0.69 8.04 -10.27
N ALA A 25 0.64 7.66 -8.99
CA ALA A 25 0.01 8.45 -7.93
C ALA A 25 0.88 9.61 -7.39
N GLY A 26 2.00 9.93 -8.04
CA GLY A 26 2.89 11.03 -7.61
C GLY A 26 4.01 10.61 -6.64
N GLY A 27 4.27 9.31 -6.49
CA GLY A 27 5.32 8.76 -5.64
C GLY A 27 4.87 8.44 -4.22
N THR A 28 5.80 8.28 -3.28
CA THR A 28 5.53 7.92 -1.87
C THR A 28 4.51 8.80 -1.15
N PRO A 29 4.44 10.13 -1.35
CA PRO A 29 3.39 10.95 -0.71
C PRO A 29 1.99 10.69 -1.28
N LEU A 30 1.89 9.98 -2.42
CA LEU A 30 0.66 9.59 -3.09
C LEU A 30 -0.36 10.76 -3.25
N PRO A 31 0.05 11.98 -3.64
CA PRO A 31 -0.83 13.15 -3.72
C PRO A 31 -2.01 12.92 -4.68
N ASP A 32 -1.78 12.14 -5.74
CA ASP A 32 -2.78 11.86 -6.77
C ASP A 32 -3.44 10.50 -6.58
N PHE A 33 -3.38 9.90 -5.38
CA PHE A 33 -3.93 8.57 -5.11
C PHE A 33 -5.40 8.41 -5.53
N ARG A 34 -6.20 9.45 -5.31
CA ARG A 34 -7.64 9.45 -5.64
C ARG A 34 -7.91 9.46 -7.15
N SER A 35 -6.90 9.79 -7.97
CA SER A 35 -7.00 9.74 -9.42
C SER A 35 -6.80 8.34 -9.99
N LEU A 36 -6.29 7.39 -9.18
CA LEU A 36 -6.07 6.03 -9.62
C LEU A 36 -7.41 5.26 -9.75
N PRO A 37 -7.51 4.34 -10.73
CA PRO A 37 -8.60 3.37 -10.76
C PRO A 37 -8.64 2.56 -9.45
N LEU A 38 -9.84 2.29 -8.93
CA LEU A 38 -10.05 1.57 -7.66
C LEU A 38 -9.32 0.21 -7.59
N ALA A 39 -9.11 -0.43 -8.74
CA ALA A 39 -8.37 -1.69 -8.84
C ALA A 39 -6.86 -1.50 -8.58
N GLU A 40 -6.25 -0.43 -9.11
CA GLU A 40 -4.83 -0.12 -8.89
C GLU A 40 -4.59 0.41 -7.47
N GLY A 41 -5.51 1.24 -6.95
CA GLY A 41 -5.43 1.80 -5.60
C GLY A 41 -5.44 0.72 -4.51
N ARG A 42 -6.34 -0.28 -4.61
CA ARG A 42 -6.43 -1.38 -3.63
C ARG A 42 -5.15 -2.20 -3.52
N GLY A 43 -4.39 -2.34 -4.62
CA GLY A 43 -3.13 -3.06 -4.63
C GLY A 43 -2.01 -2.39 -3.82
N ILE A 44 -2.16 -1.08 -3.55
CA ILE A 44 -1.20 -0.27 -2.77
C ILE A 44 -1.67 -0.14 -1.31
N THR A 45 -2.96 0.07 -1.06
CA THR A 45 -3.48 0.37 0.28
C THR A 45 -3.80 -0.85 1.13
N PHE A 46 -4.14 -1.99 0.51
CA PHE A 46 -4.58 -3.15 1.26
C PHE A 46 -3.46 -4.18 1.45
N ASN A 47 -3.07 -4.40 2.70
CA ASN A 47 -2.11 -5.43 3.09
C ASN A 47 -2.81 -6.48 3.98
N TRP A 48 -2.91 -7.71 3.49
CA TRP A 48 -3.57 -8.81 4.19
C TRP A 48 -2.90 -9.15 5.54
N LEU A 49 -1.57 -9.07 5.60
CA LEU A 49 -0.84 -9.26 6.85
C LEU A 49 -1.17 -8.16 7.85
N ALA A 50 -1.25 -6.91 7.40
CA ALA A 50 -1.65 -5.82 8.27
C ALA A 50 -3.09 -5.99 8.76
N PHE A 51 -4.02 -6.42 7.90
CA PHE A 51 -5.41 -6.68 8.28
C PHE A 51 -5.52 -7.77 9.36
N LEU A 52 -4.80 -8.89 9.20
CA LEU A 52 -4.82 -9.98 10.17
C LEU A 52 -4.05 -9.66 11.46
N LEU A 53 -2.92 -8.96 11.37
CA LEU A 53 -2.05 -8.67 12.52
C LEU A 53 -2.45 -7.40 13.27
N ALA A 54 -3.21 -6.49 12.65
CA ALA A 54 -3.66 -5.27 13.30
C ALA A 54 -4.44 -5.55 14.60
N PRO A 55 -5.45 -6.44 14.65
CA PRO A 55 -6.16 -6.74 15.89
C PRO A 55 -5.22 -7.18 17.03
N PHE A 56 -4.23 -8.02 16.73
CA PHE A 56 -3.23 -8.46 17.71
C PHE A 56 -2.31 -7.33 18.16
N TYR A 57 -1.86 -6.48 17.22
CA TYR A 57 -1.06 -5.29 17.53
C TYR A 57 -1.81 -4.32 18.45
N PHE A 58 -3.08 -4.02 18.12
CA PHE A 58 -3.93 -3.14 18.92
C PHE A 58 -4.24 -3.74 20.30
N ALA A 59 -4.45 -5.05 20.38
CA ALA A 59 -4.63 -5.76 21.64
C ALA A 59 -3.36 -5.70 22.52
N ALA A 60 -2.20 -6.03 21.96
CA ALA A 60 -0.92 -6.04 22.67
C ALA A 60 -0.47 -4.66 23.14
N LYS A 61 -0.82 -3.60 22.39
CA LYS A 61 -0.50 -2.21 22.72
C LYS A 61 -1.57 -1.54 23.59
N GLU A 62 -2.64 -2.24 23.96
CA GLU A 62 -3.82 -1.70 24.66
C GLU A 62 -4.47 -0.48 23.99
N LEU A 63 -4.22 -0.28 22.69
CA LEU A 63 -4.73 0.89 21.96
C LEU A 63 -6.24 0.82 21.74
N TRP A 64 -6.84 -0.38 21.85
CA TRP A 64 -8.30 -0.56 21.84
C TRP A 64 -9.00 0.22 22.95
N ARG A 65 -8.30 0.51 24.06
CA ARG A 65 -8.84 1.27 25.19
C ARG A 65 -9.12 2.74 24.83
N GLN A 66 -8.37 3.31 23.87
CA GLN A 66 -8.57 4.67 23.36
C GLN A 66 -9.78 4.81 22.42
N ALA A 67 -10.26 3.70 21.84
CA ALA A 67 -11.41 3.71 20.95
C ALA A 67 -12.75 3.56 21.70
N ILE A 68 -12.70 3.14 22.96
CA ILE A 68 -13.88 2.86 23.81
C ILE A 68 -14.18 4.02 24.76
N VAL A 69 -13.23 4.94 25.00
CA VAL A 69 -13.34 6.08 25.93
C VAL A 69 -13.42 7.39 25.19
#